data_AF-A0A6C1QWV3-F1
#
_entry.id   AF-A0A6C1QWV3-F1
#
_cell.length_a   1.000
_cell.length_b   1.000
_cell.length_c   1.000
_cell.angle_alpha   90.00
_cell.angle_beta   90.00
_cell.angle_gamma   90.00
#
_symmetry.space_group_name_H-M   'P 1'
#
loop_
_entity.id
_entity.type
_entity.pdbx_description
1 polymer ?
#
loop_
_entity_poly.entity_id
_entity_poly.type
_entity_poly.pdbx_seq_one_letter_code
_entity_poly.pdbx_strand_id
1 'polypeptide(L)'
;MAGIIPCLPRVRQAGCQLVNCTVSSLTAWGAVLTFVPVGARLVCSFWERCPVKTLLTTVLILTMSVVAHGQPVVLSLPEFLDLVERNSLALDSARIEQGFTETDVTVTRALTRPNIGAQASLTRSLLETEQNIPGMGSTTVDPFNELSGGVSLQQLIFDLRAFRALEASRRADDLTASVFEARRQAVLTGAKKLFYQAILLEEVVAVRRASEELARDAYDDVRRRAEAGVASQLDVLRAELGWRSTVPEVTLAERNSALARANLRAFAGIEPGAELRLVGSLSEVPARPAPASLSDALGARPDVQALRGAQTLRELGVAAQRAEFYPSLSGSVTWGWSARDEGFAFSDPTQTLRAGLQLQVPIYSGGARMGRLNRARLELESAGVELDQAINDIRTELERIELSLTEAEARMESARSTVATAELAFEMTQLSVDAGISTQLELKDARVSLVSAQLALYAASFDFLSAFFDRQAAVGQGADPLP
;
A
#
# COMPACT_ATOMS: atom_id res chain seq x y z
N MET A 1 -7.80 38.25 47.64
CA MET A 1 -6.38 38.01 48.02
C MET A 1 -5.73 37.33 46.83
N ALA A 2 -4.97 38.07 46.02
CA ALA A 2 -3.50 38.21 46.11
C ALA A 2 -2.78 36.96 45.52
N GLY A 3 -1.83 37.05 44.57
CA GLY A 3 -1.35 38.22 43.80
C GLY A 3 0.16 38.16 43.49
N ILE A 4 0.54 38.79 42.38
CA ILE A 4 1.87 39.35 42.02
C ILE A 4 2.83 38.48 41.17
N ILE A 5 3.39 39.16 40.15
CA ILE A 5 4.13 38.67 38.98
C ILE A 5 5.33 39.60 38.72
N PRO A 6 6.56 39.07 38.56
CA PRO A 6 7.46 39.53 37.48
C PRO A 6 8.26 38.35 36.84
N CYS A 7 9.08 38.50 35.78
CA CYS A 7 9.48 39.69 35.02
C CYS A 7 9.75 39.39 33.52
N LEU A 8 9.39 40.34 32.66
CA LEU A 8 9.90 40.61 31.29
C LEU A 8 11.22 41.45 31.42
N PRO A 9 11.93 41.99 30.38
CA PRO A 9 11.43 42.46 29.06
C PRO A 9 12.37 42.43 27.82
N ARG A 10 11.81 42.77 26.64
CA ARG A 10 12.39 43.85 25.79
C ARG A 10 11.35 44.49 24.86
N VAL A 11 11.58 45.75 24.49
CA VAL A 11 10.62 46.68 23.88
C VAL A 11 11.26 47.48 22.74
N ARG A 12 10.50 47.70 21.65
CA ARG A 12 10.38 48.95 20.82
C ARG A 12 9.55 48.60 19.57
N GLN A 13 8.34 49.10 19.30
CA GLN A 13 7.74 50.46 19.18
C GLN A 13 7.66 51.01 17.74
N ALA A 14 6.53 51.67 17.45
CA ALA A 14 6.09 52.35 16.21
C ALA A 14 5.81 51.44 14.98
N GLY A 15 4.66 51.51 14.29
CA GLY A 15 3.40 52.23 14.55
C GLY A 15 2.96 53.16 13.42
N CYS A 16 1.93 52.76 12.67
CA CYS A 16 1.00 53.67 11.99
C CYS A 16 -0.32 52.93 11.65
N GLN A 17 -1.42 53.66 11.50
CA GLN A 17 -2.79 53.15 11.67
C GLN A 17 -3.76 53.79 10.66
N LEU A 18 -4.85 53.08 10.33
CA LEU A 18 -6.12 53.58 9.74
C LEU A 18 -6.01 54.13 8.29
N VAL A 19 -6.91 53.81 7.35
CA VAL A 19 -8.34 54.17 7.20
C VAL A 19 -8.86 53.35 5.99
N ASN A 20 -10.13 52.98 5.75
CA ASN A 20 -11.39 52.73 6.44
C ASN A 20 -12.45 52.54 5.30
N CYS A 21 -13.58 51.88 5.58
CA CYS A 21 -14.89 52.01 4.88
C CYS A 21 -15.24 51.26 3.54
N THR A 22 -16.21 50.34 3.70
CA THR A 22 -17.53 50.23 3.00
C THR A 22 -17.70 49.66 1.58
N VAL A 23 -18.04 48.37 1.53
CA VAL A 23 -19.32 47.75 1.05
C VAL A 23 -20.15 48.42 -0.07
N SER A 24 -20.32 47.69 -1.18
CA SER A 24 -21.55 47.40 -1.98
C SER A 24 -21.10 47.04 -3.42
N SER A 25 -21.74 46.22 -4.27
CA SER A 25 -22.85 45.25 -4.31
C SER A 25 -22.85 44.67 -5.75
N LEU A 26 -23.80 43.80 -6.11
CA LEU A 26 -24.22 43.47 -7.51
C LEU A 26 -23.32 42.59 -8.43
N THR A 27 -23.70 41.30 -8.46
CA THR A 27 -24.09 40.49 -9.65
C THR A 27 -23.21 40.34 -10.91
N ALA A 28 -22.91 39.05 -11.17
CA ALA A 28 -23.19 38.30 -12.41
C ALA A 28 -22.30 38.43 -13.68
N TRP A 29 -21.87 37.23 -14.13
CA TRP A 29 -21.64 36.78 -15.51
C TRP A 29 -20.64 37.53 -16.41
N GLY A 30 -19.60 36.79 -16.86
CA GLY A 30 -18.72 37.22 -17.94
C GLY A 30 -17.43 36.42 -17.99
N ALA A 31 -17.33 35.44 -18.89
CA ALA A 31 -16.08 34.71 -19.12
C ALA A 31 -15.06 35.64 -19.80
N VAL A 32 -13.87 35.79 -19.19
CA VAL A 32 -12.75 36.52 -19.78
C VAL A 32 -11.48 35.67 -19.68
N LEU A 33 -11.14 35.02 -20.80
CA LEU A 33 -9.80 34.49 -21.05
C LEU A 33 -8.88 35.68 -21.40
N THR A 34 -8.10 36.15 -20.43
CA THR A 34 -7.02 37.11 -20.67
C THR A 34 -5.71 36.63 -20.08
N PHE A 35 -4.74 36.46 -20.99
CA PHE A 35 -3.30 36.43 -20.82
C PHE A 35 -2.76 36.97 -19.48
N VAL A 36 -1.89 36.16 -18.86
CA VAL A 36 -0.88 36.62 -17.90
C VAL A 36 0.38 37.03 -18.66
N PRO A 37 0.77 38.32 -18.69
CA PRO A 37 2.14 38.71 -18.99
C PRO A 37 2.97 38.72 -17.71
N VAL A 38 4.04 37.93 -17.65
CA VAL A 38 5.00 37.97 -16.55
C VAL A 38 5.75 39.31 -16.59
N GLY A 39 5.58 40.12 -15.53
CA GLY A 39 6.28 41.39 -15.36
C GLY A 39 7.77 41.18 -15.09
N ALA A 40 8.61 41.95 -15.80
CA ALA A 40 10.06 41.87 -15.74
C ALA A 40 10.70 42.86 -14.73
N ARG A 41 12.05 42.84 -14.69
CA ARG A 41 13.01 43.81 -14.10
C ARG A 41 13.54 43.42 -12.68
N LEU A 42 14.81 43.64 -12.31
CA LEU A 42 15.88 44.51 -12.86
C LEU A 42 17.28 43.83 -12.94
N VAL A 43 18.02 44.14 -14.03
CA VAL A 43 19.41 44.69 -14.10
C VAL A 43 20.63 43.86 -13.63
N CYS A 44 21.53 43.50 -14.55
CA CYS A 44 22.74 44.29 -14.90
C CYS A 44 23.54 43.72 -16.11
N SER A 45 24.02 44.65 -16.96
CA SER A 45 25.28 44.71 -17.76
C SER A 45 26.24 43.49 -17.82
N PHE A 46 27.00 43.20 -18.89
CA PHE A 46 27.58 44.02 -19.99
C PHE A 46 28.16 43.07 -21.09
N TRP A 47 28.69 43.60 -22.22
CA TRP A 47 29.31 42.88 -23.37
C TRP A 47 28.36 42.03 -24.26
N GLU A 48 28.52 41.91 -25.59
CA GLU A 48 29.23 42.76 -26.57
C GLU A 48 28.59 42.66 -27.98
N ARG A 49 29.09 43.45 -28.94
CA ARG A 49 28.48 43.75 -30.26
C ARG A 49 28.44 42.57 -31.25
N CYS A 50 27.32 42.39 -31.95
CA CYS A 50 27.29 42.23 -33.43
C CYS A 50 25.85 42.31 -34.01
N PRO A 51 25.60 43.04 -35.13
CA PRO A 51 24.29 43.14 -35.77
C PRO A 51 24.17 42.39 -37.12
N VAL A 52 22.92 42.34 -37.66
CA VAL A 52 22.51 42.25 -39.09
C VAL A 52 21.66 41.03 -39.52
N LYS A 53 20.36 41.32 -39.80
CA LYS A 53 19.41 40.71 -40.79
C LYS A 53 19.01 39.22 -40.64
N THR A 54 17.78 38.90 -40.18
CA THR A 54 16.48 38.85 -40.93
C THR A 54 16.36 37.75 -41.99
N LEU A 55 15.58 36.70 -41.68
CA LEU A 55 14.75 35.81 -42.52
C LEU A 55 14.18 34.75 -41.56
N LEU A 56 12.91 34.73 -41.12
CA LEU A 56 11.62 34.72 -41.84
C LEU A 56 11.38 33.43 -42.66
N THR A 57 11.27 32.31 -41.94
CA THR A 57 10.56 31.10 -42.41
C THR A 57 9.60 30.62 -41.31
N THR A 58 8.36 31.10 -41.34
CA THR A 58 7.26 30.57 -40.52
C THR A 58 6.88 29.18 -41.04
N VAL A 59 7.48 28.13 -40.47
CA VAL A 59 7.02 26.76 -40.69
C VAL A 59 5.69 26.60 -39.97
N LEU A 60 4.60 26.64 -40.72
CA LEU A 60 3.26 26.35 -40.24
C LEU A 60 3.15 24.84 -39.97
N ILE A 61 3.70 24.38 -38.85
CA ILE A 61 3.46 23.02 -38.37
C ILE A 61 2.00 22.96 -37.95
N LEU A 62 1.16 22.45 -38.85
CA LEU A 62 -0.21 22.08 -38.56
C LEU A 62 -0.17 20.93 -37.55
N THR A 63 -0.17 21.27 -36.26
CA THR A 63 -0.32 20.28 -35.18
C THR A 63 -1.73 19.72 -35.24
N MET A 64 -1.95 18.72 -36.10
CA MET A 64 -2.95 17.71 -35.82
C MET A 64 -2.57 17.13 -34.47
N SER A 65 -3.26 17.59 -33.43
CA SER A 65 -3.38 16.87 -32.18
C SER A 65 -4.09 15.57 -32.50
N VAL A 66 -3.31 14.57 -32.93
CA VAL A 66 -3.72 13.17 -32.85
C VAL A 66 -3.97 12.95 -31.37
N VAL A 67 -5.24 13.02 -30.98
CA VAL A 67 -5.68 12.50 -29.70
C VAL A 67 -5.36 11.02 -29.79
N ALA A 68 -4.23 10.66 -29.20
CA ALA A 68 -3.82 9.29 -29.01
C ALA A 68 -4.85 8.67 -28.07
N HIS A 69 -5.94 8.19 -28.66
CA HIS A 69 -6.80 7.20 -28.05
C HIS A 69 -5.86 6.01 -27.87
N GLY A 70 -5.33 5.87 -26.65
CA GLY A 70 -4.46 4.75 -26.29
C GLY A 70 -5.18 3.48 -26.69
N GLN A 71 -4.49 2.58 -27.38
CA GLN A 71 -5.12 1.35 -27.84
C GLN A 71 -5.80 0.66 -26.65
N PRO A 72 -7.04 0.16 -26.82
CA PRO A 72 -7.81 -0.38 -25.71
C PRO A 72 -6.99 -1.47 -25.05
N VAL A 73 -6.73 -1.32 -23.75
CA VAL A 73 -5.88 -2.24 -23.00
C VAL A 73 -6.69 -3.51 -22.80
N VAL A 74 -6.39 -4.51 -23.63
CA VAL A 74 -6.95 -5.85 -23.53
C VAL A 74 -6.27 -6.53 -22.33
N LEU A 75 -7.07 -7.04 -21.40
CA LEU A 75 -6.60 -7.59 -20.13
C LEU A 75 -7.23 -8.95 -19.87
N SER A 76 -6.43 -10.00 -20.04
CA SER A 76 -6.68 -11.29 -19.41
C SER A 76 -6.30 -11.25 -17.91
N LEU A 77 -6.76 -12.24 -17.14
CA LEU A 77 -6.41 -12.35 -15.72
C LEU A 77 -4.88 -12.37 -15.47
N PRO A 78 -4.04 -13.16 -16.17
CA PRO A 78 -2.60 -13.17 -15.94
C PRO A 78 -1.93 -11.81 -16.20
N GLU A 79 -2.34 -11.10 -17.26
CA GLU A 79 -1.82 -9.77 -17.58
C GLU A 79 -2.22 -8.74 -16.52
N PHE A 80 -3.45 -8.83 -16.01
CA PHE A 80 -3.91 -7.99 -14.90
C PHE A 80 -3.12 -8.26 -13.60
N LEU A 81 -2.86 -9.52 -13.26
CA LEU A 81 -2.08 -9.89 -12.09
C LEU A 81 -0.61 -9.42 -12.18
N ASP A 82 0.02 -9.54 -13.35
CA ASP A 82 1.38 -9.04 -13.59
C ASP A 82 1.47 -7.50 -13.48
N LEU A 83 0.47 -6.77 -13.97
CA LEU A 83 0.39 -5.31 -13.79
C LEU A 83 0.19 -4.92 -12.32
N VAL A 84 -0.66 -5.63 -11.58
CA VAL A 84 -0.83 -5.43 -10.14
C VAL A 84 0.48 -5.73 -9.40
N GLU A 85 1.18 -6.81 -9.73
CA GLU A 85 2.43 -7.18 -9.07
C GLU A 85 3.56 -6.15 -9.28
N ARG A 86 3.57 -5.48 -10.43
CA ARG A 86 4.56 -4.45 -10.78
C ARG A 86 4.21 -3.05 -10.26
N ASN A 87 2.93 -2.67 -10.26
CA ASN A 87 2.49 -1.28 -10.04
C ASN A 87 1.68 -1.07 -8.75
N SER A 88 1.38 -2.12 -7.97
CA SER A 88 0.58 -1.96 -6.76
C SER A 88 1.37 -1.24 -5.66
N LEU A 89 0.91 -0.05 -5.30
CA LEU A 89 1.43 0.74 -4.18
C LEU A 89 1.50 -0.05 -2.86
N ALA A 90 0.60 -1.04 -2.68
CA ALA A 90 0.59 -1.90 -1.50
C ALA A 90 1.75 -2.93 -1.47
N LEU A 91 2.26 -3.32 -2.64
CA LEU A 91 3.43 -4.19 -2.78
C LEU A 91 4.73 -3.40 -2.81
N ASP A 92 4.73 -2.20 -3.41
CA ASP A 92 5.87 -1.29 -3.34
C ASP A 92 6.16 -0.86 -1.89
N SER A 93 5.12 -0.55 -1.09
CA SER A 93 5.27 -0.28 0.35
C SER A 93 5.92 -1.46 1.08
N ALA A 94 5.44 -2.69 0.83
CA ALA A 94 5.98 -3.90 1.47
C ALA A 94 7.42 -4.20 1.02
N ARG A 95 7.76 -3.93 -0.25
CA ARG A 95 9.12 -4.06 -0.80
C ARG A 95 10.07 -3.03 -0.18
N ILE A 96 9.62 -1.81 0.08
CA ILE A 96 10.38 -0.79 0.80
C ILE A 96 10.60 -1.20 2.27
N GLU A 97 9.59 -1.74 2.94
CA GLU A 97 9.70 -2.28 4.30
C GLU A 97 10.73 -3.43 4.40
N GLN A 98 10.74 -4.34 3.42
CA GLN A 98 11.77 -5.38 3.31
C GLN A 98 13.17 -4.79 3.06
N GLY A 99 13.29 -3.76 2.22
CA GLY A 99 14.54 -3.06 1.98
C GLY A 99 15.11 -2.36 3.22
N PHE A 100 14.27 -1.93 4.16
CA PHE A 100 14.75 -1.44 5.47
C PHE A 100 15.38 -2.56 6.29
N THR A 101 14.78 -3.76 6.36
CA THR A 101 15.36 -4.87 7.14
C THR A 101 16.64 -5.43 6.53
N GLU A 102 16.75 -5.49 5.21
CA GLU A 102 18.02 -5.84 4.53
C GLU A 102 19.12 -4.81 4.87
N THR A 103 18.76 -3.53 4.91
CA THR A 103 19.68 -2.44 5.32
C THR A 103 20.07 -2.55 6.79
N ASP A 104 19.14 -2.90 7.69
CA ASP A 104 19.41 -3.11 9.11
C ASP A 104 20.37 -4.28 9.36
N VAL A 105 20.41 -5.30 8.50
CA VAL A 105 21.46 -6.34 8.53
C VAL A 105 22.84 -5.72 8.29
N THR A 106 22.96 -4.74 7.41
CA THR A 106 24.22 -4.02 7.16
C THR A 106 24.60 -3.10 8.32
N VAL A 107 23.64 -2.37 8.90
CA VAL A 107 23.84 -1.54 10.10
C VAL A 107 24.26 -2.40 11.30
N THR A 108 23.60 -3.53 11.52
CA THR A 108 23.92 -4.47 12.62
C THR A 108 25.29 -5.12 12.42
N ARG A 109 25.69 -5.43 11.18
CA ARG A 109 27.07 -5.88 10.87
C ARG A 109 28.12 -4.82 11.19
N ALA A 110 27.79 -3.53 11.16
CA ALA A 110 28.75 -2.47 11.51
C ALA A 110 29.14 -2.50 13.00
N LEU A 111 28.28 -3.01 13.89
CA LEU A 111 28.57 -3.16 15.33
C LEU A 111 29.75 -4.11 15.62
N THR A 112 30.09 -5.01 14.70
CA THR A 112 31.21 -5.96 14.82
C THR A 112 32.44 -5.54 14.01
N ARG A 113 32.40 -4.38 13.32
CA ARG A 113 33.49 -3.83 12.52
C ARG A 113 34.26 -2.75 13.29
N PRO A 114 35.47 -2.35 12.84
CA PRO A 114 36.17 -1.25 13.45
C PRO A 114 35.43 0.06 13.18
N ASN A 115 35.14 0.82 14.23
CA ASN A 115 34.71 2.21 14.12
C ASN A 115 35.97 3.10 14.14
N ILE A 116 36.13 3.97 13.15
CA ILE A 116 37.23 4.94 13.05
C ILE A 116 36.63 6.34 13.07
N GLY A 117 36.84 7.05 14.17
CA GLY A 117 36.44 8.45 14.34
C GLY A 117 37.65 9.38 14.30
N ALA A 118 37.47 10.57 13.76
CA ALA A 118 38.42 11.67 13.89
C ALA A 118 37.74 12.85 14.60
N GLN A 119 38.46 13.52 15.50
CA GLN A 119 37.97 14.68 16.23
C GLN A 119 39.03 15.78 16.28
N ALA A 120 38.57 17.03 16.31
CA ALA A 120 39.39 18.19 16.59
C ALA A 120 38.64 19.12 17.55
N SER A 121 39.36 19.69 18.51
CA SER A 121 38.82 20.56 19.55
C SER A 121 39.77 21.70 19.85
N LEU A 122 39.22 22.91 19.93
CA LEU A 122 39.91 24.10 20.41
C LEU A 122 39.27 24.52 21.74
N THR A 123 40.02 24.41 22.82
CA THR A 123 39.57 24.78 24.17
C THR A 123 40.36 25.99 24.63
N ARG A 124 39.68 27.05 25.09
CA ARG A 124 40.33 28.19 25.75
C ARG A 124 40.02 28.17 27.24
N SER A 125 41.05 28.04 28.07
CA SER A 125 40.92 28.37 29.50
C SER A 125 40.89 29.89 29.64
N LEU A 126 39.85 30.41 30.29
CA LEU A 126 39.63 31.86 30.46
C LEU A 126 40.07 32.38 31.83
N LEU A 127 40.40 31.47 32.76
CA LEU A 127 40.75 31.79 34.14
C LEU A 127 42.05 31.06 34.50
N GLU A 128 42.85 31.71 35.34
CA GLU A 128 43.95 31.05 36.04
C GLU A 128 43.42 29.86 36.83
N THR A 129 44.12 28.73 36.75
CA THR A 129 43.74 27.49 37.45
C THR A 129 44.92 27.02 38.27
N GLU A 130 44.79 27.00 39.61
CA GLU A 130 45.76 26.32 40.46
C GLU A 130 45.72 24.81 40.20
N GLN A 131 46.83 24.26 39.68
CA GLN A 131 47.03 22.83 39.54
C GLN A 131 47.97 22.34 40.63
N ASN A 132 47.47 21.46 41.50
CA ASN A 132 48.29 20.77 42.49
C ASN A 132 48.94 19.54 41.86
N ILE A 133 50.25 19.59 41.64
CA ILE A 133 51.02 18.50 41.05
C ILE A 133 51.56 17.62 42.19
N PRO A 134 51.16 16.33 42.28
CA PRO A 134 51.60 15.44 43.34
C PRO A 134 53.13 15.36 43.43
N GLY A 135 53.68 15.73 44.59
CA GLY A 135 55.13 15.75 44.84
C GLY A 135 55.86 17.03 44.41
N MET A 136 55.17 18.01 43.79
CA MET A 136 55.78 19.27 43.32
C MET A 136 55.12 20.54 43.88
N GLY A 137 53.90 20.43 44.44
CA GLY A 137 53.17 21.55 45.06
C GLY A 137 52.09 22.14 44.14
N SER A 138 51.48 23.25 44.55
CA SER A 138 50.55 24.01 43.72
C SER A 138 51.31 24.94 42.77
N THR A 139 50.95 24.91 41.49
CA THR A 139 51.39 25.87 40.49
C THR A 139 50.16 26.53 39.86
N THR A 140 50.20 27.85 39.69
CA THR A 140 49.20 28.59 38.93
C THR A 140 49.42 28.31 37.44
N VAL A 141 48.36 27.89 36.74
CA VAL A 141 48.37 27.74 35.28
C VAL A 141 47.57 28.89 34.69
N ASP A 142 48.29 29.76 33.97
CA ASP A 142 47.74 30.95 33.31
C ASP A 142 46.72 30.60 32.20
N PRO A 143 45.86 31.53 31.77
CA PRO A 143 44.93 31.31 30.66
C PRO A 143 45.65 30.84 29.39
N PHE A 144 45.17 29.74 28.80
CA PHE A 144 45.78 29.13 27.62
C PHE A 144 44.74 28.72 26.58
N ASN A 145 45.15 28.60 25.32
CA ASN A 145 44.38 27.86 24.31
C ASN A 145 45.04 26.51 24.08
N GLU A 146 44.24 25.47 23.94
CA GLU A 146 44.68 24.12 23.60
C GLU A 146 43.96 23.68 22.34
N LEU A 147 44.72 23.58 21.24
CA LEU A 147 44.27 22.97 20.00
C LEU A 147 44.67 21.50 20.05
N SER A 148 43.69 20.62 19.90
CA SER A 148 43.88 19.17 19.92
C SER A 148 43.18 18.53 18.74
N GLY A 149 43.79 17.49 18.18
CA GLY A 149 43.26 16.71 17.08
C GLY A 149 43.64 15.25 17.22
N GLY A 150 42.81 14.32 16.76
CA GLY A 150 43.12 12.90 16.86
C GLY A 150 42.21 12.00 16.06
N VAL A 151 42.67 10.77 15.89
CA VAL A 151 41.96 9.66 15.26
C VAL A 151 41.90 8.53 16.28
N SER A 152 40.72 7.98 16.49
CA SER A 152 40.50 6.81 17.35
C SER A 152 39.85 5.68 16.57
N LEU A 153 40.44 4.49 16.66
CA LEU A 153 39.89 3.23 16.20
C LEU A 153 39.37 2.46 17.42
N GLN A 154 38.14 1.98 17.35
CA GLN A 154 37.53 1.11 18.36
C GLN A 154 37.01 -0.15 17.69
N GLN A 155 37.42 -1.32 18.18
CA GLN A 155 36.98 -2.63 17.69
C GLN A 155 36.34 -3.43 18.83
N LEU A 156 35.15 -3.96 18.57
CA LEU A 156 34.53 -4.96 19.43
C LEU A 156 35.14 -6.33 19.11
N ILE A 157 35.98 -6.87 20.00
CA ILE A 157 36.67 -8.15 19.76
C ILE A 157 35.73 -9.31 20.10
N PHE A 158 35.01 -9.20 21.22
CA PHE A 158 34.02 -10.18 21.64
C PHE A 158 32.90 -9.53 22.44
N ASP A 159 31.65 -9.72 21.99
CA ASP A 159 30.46 -9.48 22.81
C ASP A 159 29.35 -10.41 22.33
N LEU A 160 28.93 -11.33 23.20
CA LEU A 160 27.90 -12.31 22.85
C LEU A 160 26.57 -11.65 22.47
N ARG A 161 26.27 -10.44 22.98
CA ARG A 161 25.07 -9.68 22.64
C ARG A 161 25.11 -9.19 21.20
N ALA A 162 26.26 -8.70 20.73
CA ALA A 162 26.43 -8.23 19.35
C ALA A 162 26.28 -9.36 18.34
N PHE A 163 26.81 -10.56 18.66
CA PHE A 163 26.59 -11.75 17.83
C PHE A 163 25.13 -12.19 17.79
N ARG A 164 24.40 -12.16 18.92
CA ARG A 164 22.96 -12.47 18.94
C ARG A 164 22.11 -11.40 18.25
N ALA A 165 22.50 -10.13 18.32
CA ALA A 165 21.86 -9.05 17.55
C ALA A 165 22.03 -9.26 16.03
N LEU A 166 23.23 -9.65 15.58
CA LEU A 166 23.48 -9.97 14.18
C LEU A 166 22.71 -11.20 13.69
N GLU A 167 22.57 -12.23 14.54
CA GLU A 167 21.73 -13.40 14.26
C GLU A 167 20.24 -13.02 14.17
N ALA A 168 19.74 -12.24 15.13
CA ALA A 168 18.36 -11.75 15.15
C ALA A 168 18.06 -10.87 13.93
N SER A 169 18.97 -9.98 13.54
CA SER A 169 18.80 -9.12 12.36
C SER A 169 18.69 -9.94 11.06
N ARG A 170 19.44 -11.04 10.91
CA ARG A 170 19.26 -11.96 9.76
C ARG A 170 17.92 -12.68 9.80
N ARG A 171 17.48 -13.15 10.97
CA ARG A 171 16.15 -13.78 11.12
C ARG A 171 15.00 -12.78 10.94
N ALA A 172 15.24 -11.50 11.16
CA ALA A 172 14.27 -10.44 10.88
C ALA A 172 14.10 -10.21 9.37
N ASP A 173 15.14 -10.42 8.58
CA ASP A 173 15.07 -10.40 7.12
C ASP A 173 14.26 -11.60 6.59
N ASP A 174 14.54 -12.82 7.08
CA ASP A 174 13.74 -14.04 6.80
C ASP A 174 12.24 -13.84 7.15
N LEU A 175 11.98 -13.17 8.29
CA LEU A 175 10.64 -12.81 8.74
C LEU A 175 9.96 -11.82 7.78
N THR A 176 10.61 -10.72 7.45
CA THR A 176 10.01 -9.69 6.57
C THR A 176 9.78 -10.21 5.17
N ALA A 177 10.62 -11.11 4.65
CA ALA A 177 10.35 -11.82 3.40
C ALA A 177 9.05 -12.66 3.48
N SER A 178 8.80 -13.34 4.61
CA SER A 178 7.55 -14.08 4.85
C SER A 178 6.33 -13.15 4.95
N VAL A 179 6.49 -11.97 5.57
CA VAL A 179 5.45 -10.92 5.64
C VAL A 179 5.17 -10.33 4.25
N PHE A 180 6.21 -10.12 3.43
CA PHE A 180 6.07 -9.67 2.04
C PHE A 180 5.26 -10.68 1.22
N GLU A 181 5.57 -11.99 1.29
CA GLU A 181 4.80 -13.01 0.57
C GLU A 181 3.36 -13.12 1.08
N ALA A 182 3.11 -13.00 2.38
CA ALA A 182 1.74 -12.94 2.92
C ALA A 182 0.97 -11.73 2.32
N ARG A 183 1.62 -10.56 2.24
CA ARG A 183 1.05 -9.36 1.64
C ARG A 183 0.81 -9.53 0.13
N ARG A 184 1.75 -10.16 -0.58
CA ARG A 184 1.68 -10.47 -2.00
C ARG A 184 0.50 -11.39 -2.31
N GLN A 185 0.33 -12.48 -1.57
CA GLN A 185 -0.80 -13.39 -1.73
C GLN A 185 -2.15 -12.69 -1.44
N ALA A 186 -2.23 -11.85 -0.40
CA ALA A 186 -3.45 -11.10 -0.10
C ALA A 186 -3.82 -10.09 -1.21
N VAL A 187 -2.85 -9.36 -1.74
CA VAL A 187 -3.07 -8.40 -2.85
C VAL A 187 -3.49 -9.13 -4.13
N LEU A 188 -2.82 -10.22 -4.51
CA LEU A 188 -3.17 -10.98 -5.72
C LEU A 188 -4.52 -11.70 -5.60
N THR A 189 -4.88 -12.21 -4.42
CA THR A 189 -6.22 -12.76 -4.16
C THR A 189 -7.30 -11.68 -4.28
N GLY A 190 -7.05 -10.48 -3.74
CA GLY A 190 -7.92 -9.32 -3.93
C GLY A 190 -8.05 -8.91 -5.41
N ALA A 191 -6.94 -8.94 -6.15
CA ALA A 191 -6.90 -8.66 -7.58
C ALA A 191 -7.81 -9.62 -8.38
N LYS A 192 -7.67 -10.92 -8.18
CA LYS A 192 -8.51 -11.96 -8.81
C LYS A 192 -10.01 -11.68 -8.60
N LYS A 193 -10.40 -11.40 -7.34
CA LYS A 193 -11.79 -11.06 -6.99
C LYS A 193 -12.28 -9.79 -7.67
N LEU A 194 -11.50 -8.71 -7.67
CA LEU A 194 -11.86 -7.47 -8.35
C LEU A 194 -12.03 -7.67 -9.87
N PHE A 195 -11.15 -8.46 -10.50
CA PHE A 195 -11.21 -8.76 -11.93
C PHE A 195 -12.53 -9.45 -12.31
N TYR A 196 -12.88 -10.54 -11.60
CA TYR A 196 -14.14 -11.25 -11.85
C TYR A 196 -15.38 -10.46 -11.40
N GLN A 197 -15.27 -9.56 -10.41
CA GLN A 197 -16.36 -8.65 -10.05
C GLN A 197 -16.64 -7.64 -11.17
N ALA A 198 -15.62 -7.18 -11.89
CA ALA A 198 -15.83 -6.33 -13.06
C ALA A 198 -16.49 -7.11 -14.20
N ILE A 199 -16.04 -8.33 -14.51
CA ILE A 199 -16.68 -9.20 -15.51
C ILE A 199 -18.16 -9.44 -15.16
N LEU A 200 -18.48 -9.76 -13.89
CA LEU A 200 -19.86 -9.88 -13.40
C LEU A 200 -20.69 -8.64 -13.75
N LEU A 201 -20.15 -7.44 -13.53
CA LEU A 201 -20.87 -6.20 -13.82
C LEU A 201 -20.94 -5.87 -15.32
N GLU A 202 -20.05 -6.42 -16.16
CA GLU A 202 -20.20 -6.38 -17.62
C GLU A 202 -21.34 -7.32 -18.08
N GLU A 203 -21.44 -8.54 -17.55
CA GLU A 203 -22.54 -9.47 -17.85
C GLU A 203 -23.89 -8.94 -17.36
N VAL A 204 -23.94 -8.30 -16.19
CA VAL A 204 -25.16 -7.63 -15.69
C VAL A 204 -25.61 -6.51 -16.64
N VAL A 205 -24.69 -5.75 -17.24
CA VAL A 205 -25.02 -4.75 -18.27
C VAL A 205 -25.54 -5.42 -19.54
N ALA A 206 -24.92 -6.52 -20.00
CA ALA A 206 -25.35 -7.25 -21.19
C ALA A 206 -26.78 -7.78 -21.04
N VAL A 207 -27.10 -8.48 -19.93
CA VAL A 207 -28.44 -8.99 -19.64
C VAL A 207 -29.47 -7.86 -19.54
N ARG A 208 -29.15 -6.75 -18.85
CA ARG A 208 -30.10 -5.63 -18.70
C ARG A 208 -30.36 -4.91 -20.02
N ARG A 209 -29.34 -4.72 -20.87
CA ARG A 209 -29.51 -4.15 -22.23
C ARG A 209 -30.35 -5.04 -23.13
N ALA A 210 -30.10 -6.36 -23.14
CA ALA A 210 -30.93 -7.32 -23.88
C ALA A 210 -32.39 -7.30 -23.41
N SER A 211 -32.62 -7.18 -22.09
CA SER A 211 -33.97 -7.03 -21.52
C SER A 211 -34.64 -5.71 -21.92
N GLU A 212 -33.90 -4.60 -21.99
CA GLU A 212 -34.42 -3.31 -22.49
C GLU A 212 -34.80 -3.42 -23.97
N GLU A 213 -33.91 -3.98 -24.81
CA GLU A 213 -34.13 -4.14 -26.25
C GLU A 213 -35.39 -4.97 -26.53
N LEU A 214 -35.53 -6.13 -25.88
CA LEU A 214 -36.74 -6.94 -25.96
C LEU A 214 -38.01 -6.22 -25.43
N ALA A 215 -37.88 -5.31 -24.47
CA ALA A 215 -39.01 -4.52 -23.95
C ALA A 215 -39.40 -3.41 -24.93
N ARG A 216 -38.42 -2.79 -25.58
CA ARG A 216 -38.60 -1.80 -26.64
C ARG A 216 -39.26 -2.39 -27.87
N ASP A 217 -38.79 -3.55 -28.33
CA ASP A 217 -39.37 -4.26 -29.49
C ASP A 217 -40.85 -4.62 -29.26
N ALA A 218 -41.19 -5.05 -28.04
CA ALA A 218 -42.58 -5.30 -27.64
C ALA A 218 -43.43 -4.01 -27.65
N TYR A 219 -42.89 -2.87 -27.21
CA TYR A 219 -43.55 -1.57 -27.32
C TYR A 219 -43.75 -1.13 -28.78
N ASP A 220 -42.70 -1.22 -29.60
CA ASP A 220 -42.77 -0.88 -31.03
C ASP A 220 -43.77 -1.78 -31.77
N ASP A 221 -43.92 -3.06 -31.39
CA ASP A 221 -44.93 -3.95 -31.96
C ASP A 221 -46.36 -3.62 -31.53
N VAL A 222 -46.60 -3.41 -30.23
CA VAL A 222 -47.92 -3.01 -29.73
C VAL A 222 -48.35 -1.66 -30.32
N ARG A 223 -47.41 -0.72 -30.54
CA ARG A 223 -47.68 0.55 -31.24
C ARG A 223 -48.14 0.30 -32.68
N ARG A 224 -47.43 -0.51 -33.46
CA ARG A 224 -47.83 -0.88 -34.84
C ARG A 224 -49.21 -1.54 -34.89
N ARG A 225 -49.53 -2.44 -33.93
CA ARG A 225 -50.86 -3.06 -33.83
C ARG A 225 -51.96 -2.05 -33.51
N ALA A 226 -51.68 -1.04 -32.69
CA ALA A 226 -52.62 0.04 -32.38
C ALA A 226 -52.82 1.00 -33.56
N GLU A 227 -51.77 1.32 -34.31
CA GLU A 227 -51.84 2.08 -35.57
C GLU A 227 -52.71 1.35 -36.62
N ALA A 228 -52.65 0.01 -36.65
CA ALA A 228 -53.52 -0.84 -37.46
C ALA A 228 -54.95 -1.05 -36.89
N GLY A 229 -55.27 -0.47 -35.73
CA GLY A 229 -56.59 -0.60 -35.08
C GLY A 229 -56.85 -1.93 -34.35
N VAL A 230 -55.83 -2.76 -34.15
CA VAL A 230 -55.92 -4.12 -33.58
C VAL A 230 -55.57 -4.17 -32.08
N ALA A 231 -54.90 -3.14 -31.54
CA ALA A 231 -54.58 -2.99 -30.12
C ALA A 231 -55.08 -1.65 -29.55
N SER A 232 -55.28 -1.57 -28.23
CA SER A 232 -55.79 -0.35 -27.60
C SER A 232 -54.68 0.64 -27.22
N GLN A 233 -55.00 1.93 -27.07
CA GLN A 233 -54.06 2.91 -26.52
C GLN A 233 -53.58 2.56 -25.11
N LEU A 234 -54.39 1.85 -24.31
CA LEU A 234 -54.01 1.37 -22.99
C LEU A 234 -52.89 0.33 -23.07
N ASP A 235 -52.89 -0.53 -24.10
CA ASP A 235 -51.85 -1.53 -24.31
C ASP A 235 -50.54 -0.88 -24.74
N VAL A 236 -50.61 0.15 -25.60
CA VAL A 236 -49.45 0.99 -25.97
C VAL A 236 -48.83 1.64 -24.73
N LEU A 237 -49.63 2.28 -23.88
CA LEU A 237 -49.15 2.92 -22.64
C LEU A 237 -48.57 1.91 -21.64
N ARG A 238 -49.12 0.71 -21.55
CA ARG A 238 -48.58 -0.39 -20.71
C ARG A 238 -47.24 -0.89 -21.23
N ALA A 239 -47.11 -1.07 -22.55
CA ALA A 239 -45.86 -1.50 -23.16
C ALA A 239 -44.78 -0.41 -23.06
N GLU A 240 -45.15 0.86 -23.25
CA GLU A 240 -44.26 2.01 -23.06
C GLU A 240 -43.75 2.12 -21.62
N LEU A 241 -44.65 1.97 -20.64
CA LEU A 241 -44.27 1.92 -19.22
C LEU A 241 -43.35 0.73 -18.93
N GLY A 242 -43.60 -0.41 -19.57
CA GLY A 242 -42.72 -1.58 -19.53
C GLY A 242 -41.29 -1.25 -19.95
N TRP A 243 -41.11 -0.78 -21.19
CA TRP A 243 -39.79 -0.38 -21.69
C TRP A 243 -39.16 0.74 -20.85
N ARG A 244 -39.87 1.85 -20.61
CA ARG A 244 -39.34 2.99 -19.84
C ARG A 244 -38.95 2.62 -18.40
N SER A 245 -39.51 1.55 -17.82
CA SER A 245 -39.11 1.05 -16.50
C SER A 245 -37.76 0.31 -16.50
N THR A 246 -37.27 -0.17 -17.65
CA THR A 246 -35.96 -0.85 -17.78
C THR A 246 -34.79 0.11 -17.94
N VAL A 247 -35.00 1.30 -18.53
CA VAL A 247 -33.96 2.31 -18.79
C VAL A 247 -33.17 2.70 -17.51
N PRO A 248 -33.81 2.92 -16.33
CA PRO A 248 -33.08 3.19 -15.09
C PRO A 248 -32.22 2.01 -14.61
N GLU A 249 -32.63 0.77 -14.89
CA GLU A 249 -31.88 -0.44 -14.50
C GLU A 249 -30.60 -0.57 -15.33
N VAL A 250 -30.68 -0.33 -16.64
CA VAL A 250 -29.53 -0.29 -17.55
C VAL A 250 -28.57 0.83 -17.14
N THR A 251 -29.09 2.05 -16.91
CA THR A 251 -28.29 3.19 -16.45
C THR A 251 -27.55 2.89 -15.14
N LEU A 252 -28.20 2.18 -14.20
CA LEU A 252 -27.62 1.75 -12.93
C LEU A 252 -26.52 0.70 -13.14
N ALA A 253 -26.77 -0.31 -13.99
CA ALA A 253 -25.81 -1.35 -14.31
C ALA A 253 -24.55 -0.77 -14.98
N GLU A 254 -24.71 0.11 -15.97
CA GLU A 254 -23.62 0.77 -16.69
C GLU A 254 -22.74 1.60 -15.74
N ARG A 255 -23.36 2.39 -14.85
CA ARG A 255 -22.65 3.13 -13.82
C ARG A 255 -21.83 2.20 -12.92
N ASN A 256 -22.40 1.07 -12.49
CA ASN A 256 -21.72 0.13 -11.61
C ASN A 256 -20.54 -0.58 -12.33
N SER A 257 -20.72 -0.98 -13.60
CA SER A 257 -19.63 -1.51 -14.43
C SER A 257 -18.51 -0.48 -14.63
N ALA A 258 -18.85 0.77 -14.93
CA ALA A 258 -17.87 1.86 -15.08
C ALA A 258 -17.08 2.12 -13.78
N LEU A 259 -17.72 2.05 -12.62
CA LEU A 259 -17.06 2.13 -11.31
C LEU A 259 -16.13 0.93 -11.05
N ALA A 260 -16.54 -0.30 -11.38
CA ALA A 260 -15.68 -1.47 -11.24
C ALA A 260 -14.45 -1.41 -12.15
N ARG A 261 -14.61 -0.99 -13.42
CA ARG A 261 -13.46 -0.71 -14.31
C ARG A 261 -12.55 0.39 -13.76
N ALA A 262 -13.10 1.44 -13.14
CA ALA A 262 -12.30 2.49 -12.49
C ALA A 262 -11.51 1.96 -11.28
N ASN A 263 -12.11 1.10 -10.46
CA ASN A 263 -11.44 0.44 -9.35
C ASN A 263 -10.30 -0.49 -9.84
N LEU A 264 -10.51 -1.23 -10.94
CA LEU A 264 -9.44 -2.03 -11.56
C LEU A 264 -8.25 -1.17 -12.01
N ARG A 265 -8.50 -0.03 -12.66
CA ARG A 265 -7.41 0.89 -13.05
C ARG A 265 -6.60 1.33 -11.82
N ALA A 266 -7.29 1.79 -10.78
CA ALA A 266 -6.66 2.26 -9.55
C ALA A 266 -5.87 1.14 -8.85
N PHE A 267 -6.36 -0.10 -8.87
CA PHE A 267 -5.70 -1.24 -8.23
C PHE A 267 -4.44 -1.73 -8.98
N ALA A 268 -4.43 -1.64 -10.32
CA ALA A 268 -3.31 -2.01 -11.18
C ALA A 268 -2.38 -0.83 -11.56
N GLY A 269 -2.57 0.35 -10.97
CA GLY A 269 -1.76 1.55 -11.26
C GLY A 269 -1.91 2.08 -12.70
N ILE A 270 -3.04 1.80 -13.36
CA ILE A 270 -3.33 2.26 -14.72
C ILE A 270 -3.91 3.68 -14.68
N GLU A 271 -3.45 4.54 -15.59
CA GLU A 271 -3.87 5.95 -15.68
C GLU A 271 -5.41 6.10 -15.78
N PRO A 272 -6.03 7.04 -15.03
CA PRO A 272 -7.45 7.34 -15.14
C PRO A 272 -7.89 7.65 -16.59
N GLY A 273 -8.99 7.03 -17.00
CA GLY A 273 -9.56 7.24 -18.34
C GLY A 273 -9.05 6.28 -19.44
N ALA A 274 -8.04 5.45 -19.18
CA ALA A 274 -7.64 4.40 -20.12
C ALA A 274 -8.82 3.46 -20.45
N GLU A 275 -9.01 3.12 -21.72
CA GLU A 275 -10.03 2.17 -22.14
C GLU A 275 -9.58 0.74 -21.76
N LEU A 276 -10.42 0.03 -21.00
CA LEU A 276 -10.15 -1.33 -20.53
C LEU A 276 -11.12 -2.31 -21.20
N ARG A 277 -10.57 -3.33 -21.86
CA ARG A 277 -11.32 -4.47 -22.38
C ARG A 277 -10.90 -5.74 -21.65
N LEU A 278 -11.77 -6.25 -20.78
CA LEU A 278 -11.48 -7.49 -20.05
C LEU A 278 -11.66 -8.71 -20.97
N VAL A 279 -10.86 -9.74 -20.74
CA VAL A 279 -10.95 -11.04 -21.40
C VAL A 279 -11.05 -12.13 -20.34
N GLY A 280 -12.23 -12.74 -20.26
CA GLY A 280 -12.57 -13.80 -19.32
C GLY A 280 -14.06 -14.14 -19.42
N SER A 281 -14.46 -15.22 -18.76
CA SER A 281 -15.85 -15.71 -18.73
C SER A 281 -16.21 -16.12 -17.31
N LEU A 282 -17.47 -15.95 -16.92
CA LEU A 282 -18.04 -16.51 -15.68
C LEU A 282 -18.67 -17.90 -15.88
N SER A 283 -18.74 -18.39 -17.13
CA SER A 283 -19.26 -19.72 -17.47
C SER A 283 -18.20 -20.80 -17.27
N GLU A 284 -16.93 -20.45 -17.46
CA GLU A 284 -15.77 -21.33 -17.29
C GLU A 284 -15.30 -21.28 -15.84
N VAL A 285 -15.67 -22.31 -15.08
CA VAL A 285 -15.44 -22.38 -13.62
C VAL A 285 -14.62 -23.64 -13.31
N PRO A 286 -13.50 -23.54 -12.56
CA PRO A 286 -12.66 -24.70 -12.26
C PRO A 286 -13.40 -25.71 -11.37
N ALA A 287 -13.11 -26.99 -11.56
CA ALA A 287 -13.66 -28.05 -10.71
C ALA A 287 -13.19 -27.87 -9.25
N ARG A 288 -14.07 -28.17 -8.27
CA ARG A 288 -13.71 -28.06 -6.85
C ARG A 288 -12.58 -29.05 -6.50
N PRO A 289 -11.47 -28.59 -5.92
CA PRO A 289 -10.37 -29.45 -5.49
C PRO A 289 -10.78 -30.30 -4.27
N ALA A 290 -10.03 -31.36 -3.99
CA ALA A 290 -10.20 -32.14 -2.77
C ALA A 290 -9.98 -31.26 -1.51
N PRO A 291 -10.65 -31.54 -0.38
CA PRO A 291 -10.47 -30.77 0.86
C PRO A 291 -9.00 -30.66 1.29
N ALA A 292 -8.56 -29.47 1.66
CA ALA A 292 -7.17 -29.25 2.09
C ALA A 292 -6.89 -29.89 3.46
N SER A 293 -5.69 -30.45 3.66
CA SER A 293 -5.25 -30.85 5.00
C SER A 293 -4.71 -29.63 5.76
N LEU A 294 -5.02 -29.56 7.06
CA LEU A 294 -4.52 -28.49 7.94
C LEU A 294 -2.98 -28.44 7.98
N SER A 295 -2.32 -29.61 7.94
CA SER A 295 -0.85 -29.71 7.93
C SER A 295 -0.23 -29.09 6.68
N ASP A 296 -0.81 -29.32 5.50
CA ASP A 296 -0.28 -28.77 4.25
C ASP A 296 -0.48 -27.26 4.19
N ALA A 297 -1.67 -26.78 4.60
CA ALA A 297 -1.97 -25.37 4.70
C ALA A 297 -1.01 -24.64 5.66
N LEU A 298 -0.78 -25.16 6.88
CA LEU A 298 0.16 -24.58 7.85
C LEU A 298 1.65 -24.69 7.43
N GLY A 299 1.96 -25.49 6.40
CA GLY A 299 3.28 -25.57 5.79
C GLY A 299 3.51 -24.51 4.71
N ALA A 300 2.53 -24.34 3.82
CA ALA A 300 2.62 -23.45 2.66
C ALA A 300 2.31 -21.97 2.97
N ARG A 301 1.53 -21.69 4.02
CA ARG A 301 1.06 -20.35 4.39
C ARG A 301 2.18 -19.39 4.87
N PRO A 302 2.45 -18.26 4.16
CA PRO A 302 3.51 -17.32 4.55
C PRO A 302 3.22 -16.54 5.85
N ASP A 303 1.95 -16.30 6.19
CA ASP A 303 1.55 -15.64 7.45
C ASP A 303 1.91 -16.48 8.67
N VAL A 304 1.75 -17.81 8.59
CA VAL A 304 2.21 -18.75 9.62
C VAL A 304 3.74 -18.77 9.73
N GLN A 305 4.46 -18.72 8.59
CA GLN A 305 5.92 -18.63 8.61
C GLN A 305 6.41 -17.32 9.23
N ALA A 306 5.71 -16.21 8.99
CA ALA A 306 5.98 -14.93 9.66
C ALA A 306 5.76 -15.03 11.18
N LEU A 307 4.69 -15.66 11.66
CA LEU A 307 4.48 -15.85 13.11
C LEU A 307 5.58 -16.73 13.74
N ARG A 308 6.00 -17.82 13.08
CA ARG A 308 7.16 -18.64 13.51
C ARG A 308 8.47 -17.85 13.51
N GLY A 309 8.68 -16.98 12.51
CA GLY A 309 9.83 -16.07 12.45
C GLY A 309 9.83 -15.07 13.60
N ALA A 310 8.68 -14.48 13.92
CA ALA A 310 8.50 -13.57 15.05
C ALA A 310 8.77 -14.27 16.40
N GLN A 311 8.28 -15.51 16.59
CA GLN A 311 8.62 -16.34 17.75
C GLN A 311 10.14 -16.59 17.85
N THR A 312 10.78 -16.96 16.75
CA THR A 312 12.24 -17.15 16.66
C THR A 312 13.01 -15.88 17.05
N LEU A 313 12.51 -14.69 16.69
CA LEU A 313 13.10 -13.43 17.15
C LEU A 313 12.96 -13.21 18.67
N ARG A 314 11.85 -13.65 19.29
CA ARG A 314 11.71 -13.62 20.76
C ARG A 314 12.68 -14.59 21.45
N GLU A 315 12.91 -15.77 20.88
CA GLU A 315 13.93 -16.71 21.38
C GLU A 315 15.34 -16.08 21.34
N LEU A 316 15.69 -15.44 20.22
CA LEU A 316 16.96 -14.71 20.09
C LEU A 316 17.01 -13.49 21.01
N GLY A 317 15.87 -12.85 21.30
CA GLY A 317 15.73 -11.83 22.33
C GLY A 317 16.08 -12.34 23.73
N VAL A 318 15.56 -13.52 24.12
CA VAL A 318 15.92 -14.21 25.38
C VAL A 318 17.42 -14.54 25.38
N ALA A 319 17.96 -15.04 24.27
CA ALA A 319 19.40 -15.33 24.13
C ALA A 319 20.26 -14.07 24.27
N ALA A 320 19.82 -12.92 23.74
CA ALA A 320 20.50 -11.63 23.86
C ALA A 320 20.44 -11.07 25.29
N GLN A 321 19.31 -11.19 26.00
CA GLN A 321 19.23 -10.81 27.42
C GLN A 321 20.09 -11.73 28.31
N ARG A 322 20.16 -13.04 28.00
CA ARG A 322 21.09 -13.97 28.65
C ARG A 322 22.55 -13.63 28.31
N ALA A 323 22.84 -13.14 27.11
CA ALA A 323 24.19 -12.74 26.70
C ALA A 323 24.72 -11.55 27.51
N GLU A 324 23.87 -10.70 28.10
CA GLU A 324 24.33 -9.60 28.96
C GLU A 324 25.16 -10.04 30.17
N PHE A 325 24.93 -11.26 30.67
CA PHE A 325 25.65 -11.81 31.83
C PHE A 325 27.08 -12.24 31.50
N TYR A 326 27.46 -12.29 30.23
CA TYR A 326 28.81 -12.63 29.79
C TYR A 326 29.70 -11.37 29.72
N PRO A 327 31.04 -11.53 29.85
CA PRO A 327 31.96 -10.42 29.68
C PRO A 327 32.06 -10.00 28.20
N SER A 328 32.37 -8.73 27.97
CA SER A 328 32.73 -8.22 26.64
C SER A 328 34.19 -7.75 26.62
N LEU A 329 34.83 -7.90 25.46
CA LEU A 329 36.21 -7.49 25.19
C LEU A 329 36.23 -6.53 23.99
N SER A 330 36.77 -5.33 24.19
CA SER A 330 37.03 -4.37 23.12
C SER A 330 38.52 -4.02 23.07
N GLY A 331 38.98 -3.60 21.89
CA GLY A 331 40.29 -3.01 21.69
C GLY A 331 40.15 -1.60 21.16
N SER A 332 41.08 -0.72 21.53
CA SER A 332 41.15 0.64 21.00
C SER A 332 42.57 1.04 20.65
N VAL A 333 42.70 1.87 19.62
CA VAL A 333 43.94 2.55 19.23
C VAL A 333 43.60 4.02 19.02
N THR A 334 44.24 4.90 19.79
CA THR A 334 44.06 6.36 19.69
C THR A 334 45.39 6.99 19.35
N TRP A 335 45.45 7.68 18.21
CA TRP A 335 46.51 8.61 17.86
C TRP A 335 45.97 10.03 18.00
N GLY A 336 46.74 10.93 18.58
CA GLY A 336 46.33 12.33 18.69
C GLY A 336 47.48 13.24 19.02
N TRP A 337 47.29 14.52 18.74
CA TRP A 337 48.21 15.59 19.03
C TRP A 337 47.49 16.71 19.78
N SER A 338 48.19 17.40 20.67
CA SER A 338 47.72 18.64 21.28
C SER A 338 48.86 19.65 21.39
N ALA A 339 48.54 20.89 21.05
CA ALA A 339 49.42 22.04 21.21
C ALA A 339 48.74 23.04 22.14
N ARG A 340 49.48 23.50 23.16
CA ARG A 340 49.00 24.52 24.10
C ARG A 340 49.79 25.80 23.86
N ASP A 341 49.08 26.90 23.65
CA ASP A 341 49.67 28.22 23.45
C ASP A 341 48.65 29.32 23.78
N GLU A 342 49.11 30.42 24.37
CA GLU A 342 48.31 31.62 24.62
C GLU A 342 48.08 32.45 23.34
N GLY A 343 49.06 32.43 22.42
CA GLY A 343 49.10 33.22 21.18
C GLY A 343 48.41 32.62 19.95
N PHE A 344 47.85 31.40 20.05
CA PHE A 344 47.30 30.62 18.92
C PHE A 344 48.31 30.25 17.80
N ALA A 345 49.61 30.33 18.05
CA ALA A 345 50.68 29.90 17.15
C ALA A 345 50.91 28.37 17.17
N PHE A 346 50.63 27.70 18.29
CA PHE A 346 50.60 26.24 18.41
C PHE A 346 51.85 25.50 17.88
N SER A 347 53.05 26.07 18.08
CA SER A 347 54.28 25.66 17.38
C SER A 347 54.79 24.25 17.69
N ASP A 348 54.48 23.69 18.87
CA ASP A 348 55.08 22.45 19.37
C ASP A 348 53.99 21.44 19.82
N PRO A 349 53.33 20.75 18.87
CA PRO A 349 52.30 19.76 19.17
C PRO A 349 52.89 18.50 19.83
N THR A 350 52.46 18.22 21.06
CA THR A 350 52.72 16.96 21.75
C THR A 350 51.93 15.84 21.08
N GLN A 351 52.60 14.81 20.57
CA GLN A 351 51.95 13.64 19.98
C GLN A 351 51.78 12.50 20.98
N THR A 352 50.68 11.76 20.85
CA THR A 352 50.37 10.58 21.66
C THR A 352 49.85 9.47 20.76
N LEU A 353 50.34 8.25 21.00
CA LEU A 353 49.79 7.02 20.44
C LEU A 353 49.54 6.06 21.61
N ARG A 354 48.31 5.57 21.74
CA ARG A 354 47.90 4.64 22.80
C ARG A 354 47.15 3.48 22.17
N ALA A 355 47.45 2.26 22.59
CA ALA A 355 46.68 1.07 22.25
C ALA A 355 46.31 0.35 23.55
N GLY A 356 45.12 -0.23 23.61
CA GLY A 356 44.62 -0.90 24.81
C GLY A 356 43.56 -1.95 24.53
N LEU A 357 43.40 -2.87 25.48
CA LEU A 357 42.32 -3.85 25.52
C LEU A 357 41.52 -3.62 26.80
N GLN A 358 40.19 -3.60 26.69
CA GLN A 358 39.27 -3.44 27.81
C GLN A 358 38.38 -4.68 27.91
N LEU A 359 38.54 -5.43 29.00
CA LEU A 359 37.61 -6.49 29.40
C LEU A 359 36.59 -5.89 30.37
N GLN A 360 35.30 -6.03 30.08
CA GLN A 360 34.21 -5.61 30.95
C GLN A 360 33.50 -6.86 31.50
N VAL A 361 33.72 -7.18 32.77
CA VAL A 361 33.03 -8.27 33.46
C VAL A 361 31.92 -7.69 34.35
N PRO A 362 30.63 -7.92 34.05
CA PRO A 362 29.55 -7.35 34.83
C PRO A 362 29.15 -8.23 36.02
N ILE A 363 29.39 -7.76 37.25
CA ILE A 363 29.20 -8.55 38.48
C ILE A 363 27.78 -8.38 39.05
N TYR A 364 27.31 -7.14 39.21
CA TYR A 364 26.00 -6.84 39.79
C TYR A 364 25.37 -5.60 39.15
N SER A 365 24.03 -5.57 39.04
CA SER A 365 23.30 -4.48 38.40
C SER A 365 21.94 -4.19 39.06
N GLY A 366 21.81 -4.38 40.38
CA GLY A 366 20.56 -4.11 41.10
C GLY A 366 19.35 -4.93 40.62
N GLY A 367 19.58 -6.17 40.15
CA GLY A 367 18.51 -7.04 39.62
C GLY A 367 18.03 -6.74 38.19
N ALA A 368 18.38 -5.58 37.60
CA ALA A 368 17.86 -5.13 36.30
C ALA A 368 17.99 -6.15 35.16
N ARG A 369 19.11 -6.90 35.11
CA ARG A 369 19.35 -7.95 34.10
C ARG A 369 18.44 -9.17 34.26
N MET A 370 18.18 -9.58 35.50
CA MET A 370 17.24 -10.67 35.79
C MET A 370 15.81 -10.25 35.44
N GLY A 371 15.44 -9.00 35.72
CA GLY A 371 14.16 -8.43 35.29
C GLY A 371 13.99 -8.45 33.77
N ARG A 372 15.00 -7.98 33.01
CA ARG A 372 14.97 -8.01 31.54
C ARG A 372 14.97 -9.42 30.95
N LEU A 373 15.72 -10.36 31.52
CA LEU A 373 15.70 -11.77 31.10
C LEU A 373 14.33 -12.42 31.35
N ASN A 374 13.71 -12.19 32.51
CA ASN A 374 12.38 -12.71 32.80
C ASN A 374 11.30 -12.07 31.92
N ARG A 375 11.39 -10.76 31.65
CA ARG A 375 10.51 -10.09 30.69
C ARG A 375 10.63 -10.71 29.29
N ALA A 376 11.84 -10.92 28.78
CA ALA A 376 12.03 -11.52 27.46
C ALA A 376 11.46 -12.96 27.37
N ARG A 377 11.48 -13.73 28.47
CA ARG A 377 10.83 -15.05 28.52
C ARG A 377 9.31 -14.96 28.42
N LEU A 378 8.69 -14.01 29.11
CA LEU A 378 7.24 -13.76 29.01
C LEU A 378 6.85 -13.25 27.63
N GLU A 379 7.70 -12.44 26.97
CA GLU A 379 7.48 -12.02 25.57
C GLU A 379 7.59 -13.21 24.58
N LEU A 380 8.42 -14.21 24.85
CA LEU A 380 8.48 -15.45 24.08
C LEU A 380 7.25 -16.35 24.34
N GLU A 381 6.81 -16.45 25.59
CA GLU A 381 5.59 -17.19 25.98
C GLU A 381 4.35 -16.59 25.31
N SER A 382 4.21 -15.25 25.30
CA SER A 382 3.17 -14.53 24.56
C SER A 382 3.19 -14.87 23.07
N ALA A 383 4.35 -14.82 22.42
CA ALA A 383 4.47 -15.15 20.99
C ALA A 383 4.14 -16.61 20.67
N GLY A 384 4.35 -17.54 21.61
CA GLY A 384 3.87 -18.92 21.50
C GLY A 384 2.34 -19.01 21.54
N VAL A 385 1.70 -18.33 22.49
CA VAL A 385 0.23 -18.28 22.60
C VAL A 385 -0.40 -17.59 21.40
N GLU A 386 0.22 -16.53 20.87
CA GLU A 386 -0.20 -15.83 19.65
C GLU A 386 -0.16 -16.75 18.42
N LEU A 387 0.89 -17.58 18.29
CA LEU A 387 1.00 -18.59 17.22
C LEU A 387 -0.04 -19.72 17.38
N ASP A 388 -0.26 -20.23 18.59
CA ASP A 388 -1.27 -21.27 18.86
C ASP A 388 -2.69 -20.76 18.58
N GLN A 389 -2.98 -19.50 18.94
CA GLN A 389 -4.25 -18.84 18.62
C GLN A 389 -4.43 -18.74 17.10
N ALA A 390 -3.43 -18.23 16.38
CA ALA A 390 -3.49 -18.13 14.92
C ALA A 390 -3.68 -19.49 14.23
N ILE A 391 -3.07 -20.58 14.74
CA ILE A 391 -3.30 -21.94 14.24
C ILE A 391 -4.76 -22.39 14.44
N ASN A 392 -5.38 -22.04 15.57
CA ASN A 392 -6.79 -22.35 15.83
C ASN A 392 -7.74 -21.51 14.96
N ASP A 393 -7.40 -20.24 14.73
CA ASP A 393 -8.15 -19.36 13.83
C ASP A 393 -8.06 -19.85 12.38
N ILE A 394 -6.88 -20.26 11.91
CA ILE A 394 -6.68 -20.85 10.57
C ILE A 394 -7.45 -22.17 10.40
N ARG A 395 -7.53 -23.01 11.45
CA ARG A 395 -8.36 -24.23 11.40
C ARG A 395 -9.83 -23.89 11.16
N THR A 396 -10.34 -22.90 11.88
CA THR A 396 -11.73 -22.43 11.78
C THR A 396 -11.99 -21.72 10.45
N GLU A 397 -11.00 -20.97 9.95
CA GLU A 397 -11.03 -20.32 8.63
C GLU A 397 -11.13 -21.36 7.50
N LEU A 398 -10.29 -22.40 7.52
CA LEU A 398 -10.29 -23.46 6.51
C LEU A 398 -11.64 -24.21 6.49
N GLU A 399 -12.17 -24.58 7.65
CA GLU A 399 -13.48 -25.23 7.76
C GLU A 399 -14.60 -24.33 7.18
N ARG A 400 -14.61 -23.04 7.55
CA ARG A 400 -15.55 -22.05 7.00
C ARG A 400 -15.43 -21.92 5.47
N ILE A 401 -14.22 -21.92 4.93
CA ILE A 401 -13.98 -21.76 3.48
C ILE A 401 -14.41 -23.01 2.71
N GLU A 402 -14.07 -24.22 3.18
CA GLU A 402 -14.49 -25.47 2.53
C GLU A 402 -16.03 -25.64 2.57
N LEU A 403 -16.69 -25.24 3.67
CA LEU A 403 -18.15 -25.17 3.75
C LEU A 403 -18.74 -24.13 2.77
N SER A 404 -18.17 -22.92 2.73
CA SER A 404 -18.61 -21.85 1.83
C SER A 404 -18.42 -22.20 0.34
N LEU A 405 -17.34 -22.91 0.00
CA LEU A 405 -17.09 -23.38 -1.36
C LEU A 405 -18.06 -24.50 -1.77
N THR A 406 -18.36 -25.41 -0.84
CA THR A 406 -19.38 -26.47 -1.05
C THR A 406 -20.78 -25.87 -1.21
N GLU A 407 -21.12 -24.84 -0.42
CA GLU A 407 -22.37 -24.10 -0.57
C GLU A 407 -22.45 -23.38 -1.92
N ALA A 408 -21.40 -22.64 -2.29
CA ALA A 408 -21.36 -21.89 -3.55
C ALA A 408 -21.45 -22.81 -4.78
N GLU A 409 -20.83 -24.00 -4.74
CA GLU A 409 -20.95 -25.02 -5.78
C GLU A 409 -22.41 -25.46 -5.96
N ALA A 410 -23.09 -25.81 -4.86
CA ALA A 410 -24.50 -26.21 -4.89
C ALA A 410 -25.44 -25.08 -5.33
N ARG A 411 -25.17 -23.83 -4.92
CA ARG A 411 -25.91 -22.64 -5.37
C ARG A 411 -25.74 -22.40 -6.87
N MET A 412 -24.51 -22.48 -7.38
CA MET A 412 -24.20 -22.31 -8.80
C MET A 412 -24.92 -23.36 -9.66
N GLU A 413 -24.87 -24.63 -9.27
CA GLU A 413 -25.51 -25.71 -10.03
C GLU A 413 -27.05 -25.60 -10.00
N SER A 414 -27.63 -25.23 -8.86
CA SER A 414 -29.06 -24.90 -8.75
C SER A 414 -29.45 -23.71 -9.65
N ALA A 415 -28.62 -22.67 -9.70
CA ALA A 415 -28.84 -21.51 -10.57
C ALA A 415 -28.75 -21.86 -12.06
N ARG A 416 -27.81 -22.73 -12.47
CA ARG A 416 -27.72 -23.25 -13.86
C ARG A 416 -29.01 -23.97 -14.27
N SER A 417 -29.49 -24.89 -13.44
CA SER A 417 -30.75 -25.61 -13.68
C SER A 417 -31.96 -24.66 -13.73
N THR A 418 -31.95 -23.62 -12.88
CA THR A 418 -32.99 -22.58 -12.86
C THR A 418 -32.99 -21.75 -14.15
N VAL A 419 -31.81 -21.37 -14.67
CA VAL A 419 -31.69 -20.67 -15.96
C VAL A 419 -32.20 -21.53 -17.10
N ALA A 420 -31.74 -22.78 -17.24
CA ALA A 420 -32.20 -23.68 -18.30
C ALA A 420 -33.73 -23.91 -18.27
N THR A 421 -34.31 -23.98 -17.07
CA THR A 421 -35.77 -24.09 -16.89
C THR A 421 -36.49 -22.79 -17.29
N ALA A 422 -35.96 -21.63 -16.92
CA ALA A 422 -36.54 -20.33 -17.23
C ALA A 422 -36.43 -19.98 -18.74
N GLU A 423 -35.35 -20.40 -19.40
CA GLU A 423 -35.15 -20.27 -20.85
C GLU A 423 -36.20 -21.06 -21.62
N LEU A 424 -36.38 -22.34 -21.27
CA LEU A 424 -37.41 -23.19 -21.89
C LEU A 424 -38.83 -22.68 -21.61
N ALA A 425 -39.10 -22.20 -20.40
CA ALA A 425 -40.38 -21.59 -20.06
C ALA A 425 -40.65 -20.33 -20.88
N PHE A 426 -39.66 -19.45 -21.03
CA PHE A 426 -39.76 -18.24 -21.87
C PHE A 426 -40.01 -18.59 -23.35
N GLU A 427 -39.28 -19.56 -23.91
CA GLU A 427 -39.49 -20.04 -25.28
C GLU A 427 -40.91 -20.58 -25.50
N MET A 428 -41.39 -21.45 -24.60
CA MET A 428 -42.74 -22.02 -24.67
C MET A 428 -43.82 -20.94 -24.52
N THR A 429 -43.64 -19.95 -23.64
CA THR A 429 -44.58 -18.84 -23.48
C THR A 429 -44.58 -17.93 -24.70
N GLN A 430 -43.42 -17.62 -25.29
CA GLN A 430 -43.32 -16.86 -26.54
C GLN A 430 -44.10 -17.54 -27.68
N LEU A 431 -43.84 -18.83 -27.92
CA LEU A 431 -44.58 -19.63 -28.92
C LEU A 431 -46.08 -19.67 -28.64
N SER A 432 -46.49 -19.73 -27.37
CA SER A 432 -47.90 -19.74 -26.96
C SER A 432 -48.59 -18.38 -27.17
N VAL A 433 -47.87 -17.26 -26.99
CA VAL A 433 -48.36 -15.91 -27.30
C VAL A 433 -48.46 -15.70 -28.81
N ASP A 434 -47.49 -16.17 -29.58
CA ASP A 434 -47.50 -16.07 -31.04
C ASP A 434 -48.62 -16.92 -31.67
N ALA A 435 -48.97 -18.05 -31.04
CA ALA A 435 -50.15 -18.86 -31.37
C ALA A 435 -51.49 -18.28 -30.85
N GLY A 436 -51.47 -17.19 -30.07
CA GLY A 436 -52.67 -16.57 -29.49
C GLY A 436 -53.31 -17.35 -28.33
N ILE A 437 -52.58 -18.29 -27.72
CA ILE A 437 -53.04 -19.15 -26.62
C ILE A 437 -52.73 -18.53 -25.26
N SER A 438 -51.61 -17.81 -25.15
CA SER A 438 -51.11 -17.14 -23.93
C SER A 438 -51.20 -15.62 -24.04
N THR A 439 -51.09 -14.92 -22.90
CA THR A 439 -51.19 -13.48 -22.79
C THR A 439 -49.82 -12.78 -22.81
N GLN A 440 -49.81 -11.51 -23.25
CA GLN A 440 -48.62 -10.65 -23.17
C GLN A 440 -48.12 -10.41 -21.74
N LEU A 441 -48.98 -10.62 -20.73
CA LEU A 441 -48.58 -10.55 -19.32
C LEU A 441 -47.74 -11.77 -18.92
N GLU A 442 -48.18 -12.98 -19.30
CA GLU A 442 -47.44 -14.23 -19.04
C GLU A 442 -46.05 -14.21 -19.71
N LEU A 443 -45.95 -13.70 -20.94
CA LEU A 443 -44.66 -13.52 -21.62
C LEU A 443 -43.74 -12.52 -20.92
N LYS A 444 -44.31 -11.42 -20.39
CA LYS A 444 -43.55 -10.46 -19.58
C LYS A 444 -43.04 -11.12 -18.29
N ASP A 445 -43.89 -11.88 -17.60
CA ASP A 445 -43.53 -12.52 -16.33
C ASP A 445 -42.49 -13.64 -16.53
N ALA A 446 -42.60 -14.41 -17.62
CA ALA A 446 -41.58 -15.38 -18.04
C ALA A 446 -40.23 -14.71 -18.34
N ARG A 447 -40.24 -13.56 -19.04
CA ARG A 447 -39.02 -12.77 -19.30
C ARG A 447 -38.37 -12.23 -18.03
N VAL A 448 -39.17 -11.70 -17.09
CA VAL A 448 -38.67 -11.23 -15.78
C VAL A 448 -38.05 -12.39 -14.99
N SER A 449 -38.66 -13.56 -15.04
CA SER A 449 -38.13 -14.78 -14.41
C SER A 449 -36.79 -15.21 -15.03
N LEU A 450 -36.69 -15.19 -16.36
CA LEU A 450 -35.44 -15.49 -17.08
C LEU A 450 -34.31 -14.52 -16.73
N VAL A 451 -34.57 -13.21 -16.81
CA VAL A 451 -33.58 -12.17 -16.45
C VAL A 451 -33.13 -12.32 -15.01
N SER A 452 -34.05 -12.60 -14.08
CA SER A 452 -33.73 -12.86 -12.67
C SER A 452 -32.85 -14.11 -12.51
N ALA A 453 -33.15 -15.21 -13.21
CA ALA A 453 -32.37 -16.44 -13.17
C ALA A 453 -30.95 -16.25 -13.72
N GLN A 454 -30.79 -15.57 -14.86
CA GLN A 454 -29.48 -15.30 -15.46
C GLN A 454 -28.59 -14.46 -14.55
N LEU A 455 -29.13 -13.40 -13.95
CA LEU A 455 -28.41 -12.58 -12.98
C LEU A 455 -28.03 -13.37 -11.71
N ALA A 456 -28.90 -14.26 -11.24
CA ALA A 456 -28.60 -15.14 -10.11
C ALA A 456 -27.49 -16.16 -10.44
N LEU A 457 -27.45 -16.69 -11.66
CA LEU A 457 -26.35 -17.56 -12.12
C LEU A 457 -25.02 -16.82 -12.15
N TYR A 458 -24.96 -15.62 -12.75
CA TYR A 458 -23.71 -14.85 -12.77
C TYR A 458 -23.21 -14.50 -11.37
N ALA A 459 -24.12 -14.13 -10.45
CA ALA A 459 -23.78 -13.91 -9.05
C ALA A 459 -23.25 -15.19 -8.37
N ALA A 460 -23.91 -16.33 -8.55
CA ALA A 460 -23.48 -17.60 -7.96
C ALA A 460 -22.13 -18.11 -8.52
N SER A 461 -21.87 -17.90 -9.82
CA SER A 461 -20.57 -18.20 -10.44
C SER A 461 -19.44 -17.32 -9.85
N PHE A 462 -19.72 -16.03 -9.65
CA PHE A 462 -18.77 -15.11 -8.99
C PHE A 462 -18.54 -15.47 -7.52
N ASP A 463 -19.57 -15.87 -6.78
CA ASP A 463 -19.48 -16.31 -5.38
C ASP A 463 -18.61 -17.58 -5.27
N PHE A 464 -18.79 -18.55 -6.17
CA PHE A 464 -17.94 -19.74 -6.24
C PHE A 464 -16.48 -19.38 -6.53
N LEU A 465 -16.22 -18.56 -7.56
CA LEU A 465 -14.85 -18.14 -7.88
C LEU A 465 -14.21 -17.38 -6.70
N SER A 466 -14.97 -16.53 -6.02
CA SER A 466 -14.53 -15.81 -4.82
C SER A 466 -14.16 -16.76 -3.67
N ALA A 467 -14.98 -17.78 -3.40
CA ALA A 467 -14.68 -18.81 -2.40
C ALA A 467 -13.50 -19.69 -2.80
N PHE A 468 -13.33 -19.97 -4.10
CA PHE A 468 -12.19 -20.70 -4.65
C PHE A 468 -10.87 -19.92 -4.46
N PHE A 469 -10.88 -18.61 -4.71
CA PHE A 469 -9.72 -17.74 -4.46
C PHE A 469 -9.40 -17.62 -2.97
N ASP A 470 -10.40 -17.54 -2.09
CA ASP A 470 -10.18 -17.60 -0.63
C ASP A 470 -9.56 -18.94 -0.22
N ARG A 471 -9.99 -20.06 -0.82
CA ARG A 471 -9.38 -21.37 -0.57
C ARG A 471 -7.93 -21.41 -1.05
N GLN A 472 -7.62 -20.89 -2.24
CA GLN A 472 -6.23 -20.77 -2.72
C GLN A 472 -5.38 -19.97 -1.72
N ALA A 473 -5.84 -18.81 -1.27
CA ALA A 473 -5.14 -18.01 -0.26
C ALA A 473 -4.95 -18.78 1.06
N ALA A 474 -5.99 -19.44 1.56
CA ALA A 474 -5.97 -20.15 2.83
C ALA A 474 -5.04 -21.37 2.85
N VAL A 475 -4.69 -21.94 1.68
CA VAL A 475 -3.67 -23.00 1.54
C VAL A 475 -2.29 -22.49 1.10
N GLY A 476 -2.06 -21.17 1.07
CA GLY A 476 -0.77 -20.58 0.68
C GLY A 476 -0.53 -20.51 -0.84
N GLN A 477 -1.56 -20.69 -1.66
CA GLN A 477 -1.54 -20.66 -3.13
C GLN A 477 -2.20 -19.38 -3.69
N GLY A 478 -2.35 -18.33 -2.88
CA GLY A 478 -3.09 -17.10 -3.27
C GLY A 478 -2.51 -16.38 -4.49
N ALA A 479 -1.22 -16.58 -4.80
CA ALA A 479 -0.54 -16.01 -5.95
C ALA A 479 -0.65 -16.84 -7.25
N ASP A 480 -1.07 -18.11 -7.17
CA ASP A 480 -1.04 -19.02 -8.33
C ASP A 480 -2.10 -18.64 -9.38
N PRO A 481 -1.86 -18.81 -10.69
CA PRO A 481 -2.89 -18.59 -11.71
C PRO A 481 -4.09 -19.54 -11.53
N LEU A 482 -5.17 -19.28 -12.27
CA LEU A 482 -6.20 -20.30 -12.46
C LEU A 482 -5.60 -21.47 -13.28
N PRO A 483 -5.98 -22.73 -12.97
CA PRO A 483 -5.49 -23.92 -13.65
C PRO A 483 -6.09 -24.11 -15.05
#